data_AF-A0A257SLK1-F1
#
_entry.id   AF-A0A257SLK1-F1
#
_cell.length_a   1.000
_cell.length_b   1.000
_cell.length_c   1.000
_cell.angle_alpha   90.00
_cell.angle_beta   90.00
_cell.angle_gamma   90.00
#
_symmetry.space_group_name_H-M   'P 1'
#
loop_
_entity.id
_entity.type
_entity.pdbx_description
1 polymer ?
#
loop_
_entity_poly.entity_id
_entity_poly.type
_entity_poly.pdbx_seq_one_letter_code
_entity_poly.pdbx_strand_id
1 'polypeptide(L)' 'MGVCFECRVTIDGAPHQRACMVTCRPGMSIATGAAPA' A
#
# COMPACT_ATOMS: atom_id res chain seq x y z
N MET A 1 -12.75 6.70 4.43
CA MET A 1 -11.53 6.10 3.83
C MET A 1 -10.38 6.18 4.82
N GLY A 2 -9.49 5.19 4.87
CA GLY A 2 -8.24 5.26 5.64
C GLY A 2 -8.29 4.82 7.11
N VAL A 3 -9.46 4.42 7.63
CA VAL A 3 -9.66 4.02 9.05
C VAL A 3 -9.56 2.52 9.30
N CYS A 4 -9.83 1.68 8.28
CA CYS A 4 -9.85 0.22 8.43
C CYS A 4 -8.47 -0.44 8.32
N PHE A 5 -7.52 0.23 7.66
CA PHE A 5 -6.16 -0.26 7.41
C PHE A 5 -6.04 -1.58 6.62
N GLU A 6 -7.07 -1.98 5.89
CA GLU A 6 -7.04 -3.22 5.09
C GLU A 6 -6.16 -3.09 3.84
N CYS A 7 -5.95 -1.86 3.36
CA CYS A 7 -5.14 -1.56 2.17
C CYS A 7 -3.66 -1.27 2.49
N ARG A 8 -3.12 -1.89 3.55
CA ARG A 8 -1.70 -1.70 3.90
C ARG A 8 -0.80 -2.32 2.84
N VAL A 9 0.16 -1.54 2.36
CA VAL A 9 1.15 -1.91 1.36
C VAL A 9 2.51 -1.32 1.73
N THR A 10 3.56 -1.78 1.05
CA THR A 10 4.87 -1.11 1.04
C THR A 10 4.95 -0.25 -0.21
N ILE A 11 5.28 1.03 -0.07
CA ILE A 11 5.47 1.96 -1.20
C ILE A 11 6.89 2.51 -1.13
N ASP A 12 7.68 2.32 -2.18
CA ASP A 12 9.06 2.81 -2.27
C ASP A 12 9.93 2.43 -1.05
N GLY A 13 9.73 1.21 -0.55
CA GLY A 13 10.42 0.67 0.62
C GLY A 13 9.82 1.05 1.98
N ALA A 14 8.84 1.96 2.03
CA ALA A 14 8.15 2.33 3.27
C ALA A 14 6.95 1.40 3.54
N PRO A 15 6.99 0.54 4.58
CA PRO A 15 5.92 -0.41 4.89
C PRO A 15 4.72 0.27 5.58
N HIS A 16 3.61 -0.48 5.66
CA HIS A 16 2.39 -0.10 6.39
C HIS A 16 1.71 1.19 5.88
N GLN A 17 2.01 1.59 4.64
CA GLN A 17 1.35 2.70 3.97
C GLN A 17 -0.07 2.30 3.58
N ARG A 18 -1.02 3.23 3.66
CA ARG A 18 -2.41 2.99 3.27
C ARG A 18 -2.61 3.38 1.81
N ALA A 19 -2.80 2.40 0.93
CA ALA A 19 -2.96 2.66 -0.50
C ALA A 19 -4.12 3.62 -0.79
N CYS A 20 -5.23 3.53 -0.05
CA CYS A 20 -6.39 4.40 -0.24
C CYS A 20 -6.17 5.87 0.14
N MET A 21 -5.04 6.20 0.78
CA MET A 21 -4.68 7.56 1.20
C MET A 21 -3.50 8.14 0.40
N VAL A 22 -2.91 7.38 -0.53
CA VAL A 22 -1.73 7.80 -1.30
C VAL A 22 -2.12 7.97 -2.76
N THR A 23 -1.86 9.16 -3.32
CA THR A 23 -2.04 9.40 -4.76
C THR A 23 -0.96 8.69 -5.56
N CYS A 24 -1.36 7.87 -6.54
CA CYS A 24 -0.44 7.20 -7.44
C CYS A 24 0.41 8.20 -8.24
N ARG A 25 1.69 7.87 -8.43
CA ARG A 25 2.64 8.62 -9.24
C ARG A 25 3.43 7.67 -10.14
N PRO A 26 3.81 8.09 -11.36
CA PRO A 26 4.65 7.27 -12.24
C PRO A 26 5.95 6.85 -11.54
N GLY A 27 6.34 5.59 -11.73
CA GLY A 27 7.59 5.04 -11.17
C GLY A 27 7.51 4.56 -9.72
N MET A 28 6.36 4.69 -9.04
CA MET A 28 6.18 4.11 -7.69
C MET A 28 6.35 2.58 -7.72
N SER A 29 7.10 2.05 -6.74
CA SER A 29 7.23 0.61 -6.51
C SER A 29 6.33 0.19 -5.35
N ILE A 30 5.39 -0.72 -5.61
CA ILE A 30 4.39 -1.15 -4.63
C ILE A 30 4.52 -2.66 -4.40
N ALA A 31 4.60 -3.06 -3.13
CA ALA A 31 4.50 -4.46 -2.73
C ALA A 31 3.28 -4.68 -1.84
N THR A 32 2.43 -5.65 -2.21
CA THR A 32 1.30 -6.13 -1.42
C THR A 32 1.69 -7.38 -0.63
N GLY A 33 1.08 -7.60 0.53
CA GLY A 33 1.18 -8.90 1.21
C GLY A 33 0.43 -9.96 0.40
N ALA A 34 1.08 -11.06 0.06
CA ALA A 34 0.40 -12.18 -0.58
C ALA A 34 -0.70 -12.71 0.35
N ALA A 35 -1.93 -12.85 -0.16
CA ALA A 35 -2.95 -13.63 0.52
C ALA A 35 -2.49 -15.10 0.58
N PRO A 36 -2.69 -15.82 1.70
CA PRO A 36 -2.45 -17.26 1.70
C PRO A 36 -3.35 -17.95 0.67
N ALA A 37 -2.80 -18.95 -0.02
CA ALA A 37 -3.47 -19.75 -1.05
C ALA A 37 -4.64 -20.57 -0.50
#